data_AF-A0A4Q3DMS0-F1
#
_entry.id   AF-A0A4Q3DMS0-F1
#
_cell.length_a   1.000
_cell.length_b   1.000
_cell.length_c   1.000
_cell.angle_alpha   90.00
_cell.angle_beta   90.00
_cell.angle_gamma   90.00
#
_symmetry.space_group_name_H-M   'P 1'
#
loop_
_entity.id
_entity.type
_entity.pdbx_description
1 polymer ?
#
loop_
_entity_poly.entity_id
_entity_poly.type
_entity_poly.pdbx_seq_one_letter_code
_entity_poly.pdbx_strand_id
1 'polypeptide(L)'
;MSSQSIQRKVHELTRQMAEAAAAEDFERAAALRNELDALKGSATIRKPPPGEMGLGTHIPVTAPPKDWKRPKKPDPMTTNVRPRGGR
;
A
#
# COMPACT_ATOMS: atom_id res chain seq x y z
N MET A 1 3.58 4.55 -20.07
CA MET A 1 4.87 3.96 -20.47
C MET A 1 4.63 2.49 -20.78
N SER A 2 5.19 1.95 -21.86
CA SER A 2 5.03 0.53 -22.17
C SER A 2 5.81 -0.33 -21.18
N SER A 3 5.39 -1.56 -20.94
CA SER A 3 6.12 -2.50 -20.07
C SER A 3 7.59 -2.66 -20.49
N GLN A 4 7.85 -2.65 -21.79
CA GLN A 4 9.19 -2.70 -22.37
C GLN A 4 10.04 -1.46 -22.06
N SER A 5 9.46 -0.26 -22.08
CA SER A 5 10.23 0.97 -21.77
C SER A 5 10.63 1.01 -20.30
N ILE A 6 9.78 0.48 -19.40
CA ILE A 6 10.08 0.36 -17.97
C ILE A 6 11.23 -0.63 -17.76
N GLN A 7 11.18 -1.80 -18.41
CA GLN A 7 12.24 -2.82 -18.31
C GLN A 7 13.61 -2.29 -18.77
N ARG A 8 13.66 -1.55 -19.89
CA ARG A 8 14.90 -0.92 -20.37
C ARG A 8 15.48 0.04 -19.33
N LYS A 9 14.64 0.89 -18.74
CA LYS A 9 15.05 1.86 -17.74
C LYS A 9 15.52 1.20 -16.44
N VAL A 10 14.85 0.13 -16.00
CA VAL A 10 15.28 -0.69 -14.87
C VAL A 10 16.67 -1.28 -15.12
N HIS A 11 16.91 -1.85 -16.31
CA HIS A 11 18.20 -2.42 -16.67
C HIS A 11 19.33 -1.39 -16.66
N GLU A 12 19.06 -0.20 -17.19
CA GLU A 12 20.02 0.91 -17.21
C GLU A 12 20.38 1.40 -15.81
N LEU A 13 19.39 1.61 -14.94
CA LEU A 13 19.64 1.99 -13.54
C LEU A 13 20.39 0.91 -12.76
N THR A 14 20.10 -0.37 -12.99
CA THR A 14 20.87 -1.46 -12.35
C THR A 14 22.33 -1.47 -12.77
N ARG A 15 22.61 -1.16 -14.04
CA ARG A 15 23.99 -1.05 -14.53
C ARG A 15 24.71 0.12 -13.87
N GLN A 16 24.10 1.30 -13.86
CA GLN A 16 24.69 2.50 -13.25
C GLN A 16 24.94 2.32 -11.74
N MET A 17 24.05 1.60 -11.04
CA MET A 17 24.21 1.29 -9.62
C MET A 17 25.42 0.39 -9.38
N ALA A 18 25.64 -0.63 -10.22
CA ALA A 18 26.80 -1.51 -10.13
C ALA A 18 28.11 -0.77 -10.44
N GLU A 19 28.11 0.13 -11.43
CA GLU A 19 29.25 0.99 -11.75
C GLU A 19 29.59 1.94 -10.57
N ALA A 20 28.59 2.55 -9.94
CA ALA A 20 28.78 3.40 -8.76
C ALA A 20 29.32 2.61 -7.56
N ALA A 21 28.80 1.40 -7.32
CA ALA A 21 29.28 0.53 -6.25
C ALA A 21 30.74 0.07 -6.47
N ALA A 22 31.13 -0.20 -7.73
CA ALA A 22 32.51 -0.54 -8.08
C ALA A 22 33.47 0.65 -7.91
N ALA A 23 32.97 1.88 -8.04
CA ALA A 23 33.70 3.12 -7.78
C ALA A 23 33.66 3.56 -6.30
N GLU A 24 33.08 2.74 -5.41
CA GLU A 24 32.89 3.03 -3.97
C GLU A 24 32.02 4.28 -3.69
N ASP A 25 31.25 4.74 -4.68
CA ASP A 25 30.29 5.83 -4.53
C ASP A 25 28.92 5.29 -4.07
N PHE A 26 28.86 4.98 -2.77
CA PHE A 26 27.68 4.39 -2.15
C PHE A 26 26.50 5.37 -2.05
N GLU A 27 26.75 6.68 -2.00
CA GLU A 27 25.71 7.70 -2.01
C GLU A 27 24.97 7.69 -3.35
N ARG A 28 25.71 7.66 -4.46
CA ARG A 28 25.13 7.54 -5.79
C ARG A 28 24.43 6.20 -5.99
N ALA A 29 25.03 5.10 -5.51
CA ALA A 29 24.38 3.78 -5.57
C ALA A 29 23.05 3.76 -4.79
N ALA A 30 22.98 4.40 -3.62
CA ALA A 30 21.77 4.50 -2.81
C ALA A 30 20.68 5.33 -3.50
N ALA A 31 21.03 6.45 -4.13
CA ALA A 31 20.10 7.25 -4.92
C ALA A 31 19.49 6.44 -6.08
N LEU A 32 20.34 5.73 -6.85
CA LEU A 32 19.91 4.87 -7.95
C LEU A 32 19.02 3.71 -7.49
N ARG A 33 19.29 3.14 -6.31
CA ARG A 33 18.43 2.12 -5.70
C ARG A 33 17.04 2.67 -5.40
N ASN A 34 16.95 3.86 -4.82
CA ASN A 34 15.66 4.48 -4.50
C ASN A 34 14.84 4.78 -5.79
N GLU A 35 15.50 5.18 -6.88
CA GLU A 35 14.86 5.34 -8.19
C GLU A 35 14.36 4.00 -8.76
N LEU A 36 15.15 2.93 -8.61
CA LEU A 36 14.77 1.57 -8.98
C LEU A 36 13.53 1.10 -8.21
N ASP A 37 13.48 1.35 -6.90
CA ASP A 37 12.34 0.99 -6.05
C ASP A 37 11.07 1.77 -6.43
N ALA A 38 11.23 3.05 -6.80
CA ALA A 38 10.12 3.85 -7.30
C ALA A 38 9.56 3.31 -8.63
N LEU A 39 10.43 2.86 -9.54
CA LEU A 39 10.04 2.31 -10.85
C LEU A 39 9.50 0.88 -10.78
N LYS A 40 10.05 0.03 -9.91
CA LYS A 40 9.53 -1.33 -9.65
C LYS A 40 8.17 -1.28 -8.94
N GLY A 41 7.83 -0.12 -8.38
CA GLY A 41 6.61 0.12 -7.69
C GLY A 41 6.70 -0.41 -6.27
N SER A 42 6.63 0.50 -5.32
CA SER A 42 6.08 0.28 -3.98
C SER A 42 4.59 -0.14 -4.00
N ALA A 43 4.12 -0.76 -5.10
CA ALA A 43 2.75 -1.19 -5.30
C ALA A 43 2.33 -2.32 -4.34
N THR A 44 3.28 -2.99 -3.68
CA THR A 44 2.96 -4.05 -2.71
C THR A 44 2.79 -3.51 -1.28
N ILE A 45 3.34 -2.34 -0.95
CA ILE A 45 3.32 -1.81 0.42
C ILE A 45 2.83 -0.35 0.39
N ARG A 46 1.51 -0.19 0.36
CA ARG A 46 0.85 1.09 0.66
C ARG A 46 1.20 1.51 2.08
N LYS A 47 1.67 2.74 2.30
CA LYS A 47 1.76 3.32 3.64
C LYS A 47 0.33 3.41 4.23
N PRO A 48 0.04 2.73 5.35
CA PRO A 48 -1.29 2.81 5.93
C PRO A 48 -1.58 4.24 6.39
N PRO A 49 -2.77 4.80 6.13
CA PRO A 49 -3.21 6.07 6.72
C PRO A 49 -3.23 5.96 8.25
N PRO A 50 -3.11 7.08 8.96
CA PRO A 50 -3.25 7.11 10.42
C PRO A 50 -4.56 6.45 10.85
N GLY A 51 -4.47 5.40 11.68
CA GLY A 51 -5.62 4.60 12.14
C GLY A 51 -5.77 3.22 11.50
N GLU A 52 -5.09 2.92 10.39
CA GLU A 52 -4.93 1.55 9.89
C GLU A 52 -3.83 0.82 10.69
N MET A 53 -4.13 0.38 11.91
CA MET A 53 -3.26 -0.48 12.72
C MET A 53 -3.91 -1.87 12.87
N GLY A 54 -3.30 -2.92 12.31
CA GLY A 54 -3.76 -4.30 12.51
C GLY A 54 -3.38 -5.27 11.39
N LEU A 55 -3.20 -6.54 11.73
CA LEU A 55 -3.10 -7.62 10.75
C LEU A 55 -4.41 -7.67 9.92
N GLY A 56 -4.31 -7.57 8.60
CA GLY A 56 -5.46 -7.63 7.68
C GLY A 56 -5.92 -6.29 7.08
N THR A 57 -5.34 -5.15 7.47
CA THR A 57 -5.65 -3.83 6.85
C THR A 57 -5.23 -3.74 5.39
N HIS A 58 -4.28 -4.57 4.97
CA HIS A 58 -3.84 -4.67 3.58
C HIS A 58 -4.80 -5.51 2.70
N ILE A 59 -5.80 -6.19 3.28
CA ILE A 59 -6.72 -7.02 2.52
C ILE A 59 -7.77 -6.10 1.86
N PRO A 60 -7.86 -6.04 0.52
CA PRO A 60 -8.85 -5.23 -0.16
C PRO A 60 -10.26 -5.76 0.17
N VAL A 61 -11.11 -4.91 0.75
CA VAL A 61 -12.53 -5.24 0.96
C VAL A 61 -13.24 -5.15 -0.39
N THR A 62 -13.89 -6.24 -0.79
CA THR A 62 -14.69 -6.26 -2.02
C THR A 62 -15.89 -5.31 -1.88
N ALA A 63 -16.09 -4.42 -2.84
CA ALA A 63 -17.23 -3.51 -2.83
C ALA A 63 -18.54 -4.31 -2.97
N PRO A 64 -19.56 -4.04 -2.14
CA PRO A 64 -20.85 -4.70 -2.27
C PRO A 64 -21.54 -4.28 -3.58
N PRO A 65 -22.45 -5.11 -4.12
CA PRO A 65 -23.26 -4.76 -5.30
C PRO A 65 -24.02 -3.44 -5.13
N LYS A 66 -24.30 -2.74 -6.24
CA LYS A 66 -24.90 -1.39 -6.28
C LYS A 66 -26.14 -1.22 -5.40
N ASP A 67 -27.02 -2.22 -5.37
CA ASP A 67 -28.30 -2.17 -4.65
C ASP A 67 -28.31 -3.01 -3.36
N TRP A 68 -27.14 -3.43 -2.87
CA TRP A 68 -27.04 -4.20 -1.64
C TRP A 68 -27.30 -3.31 -0.41
N LYS A 69 -28.33 -3.66 0.35
CA LYS A 69 -28.63 -3.04 1.65
C LYS A 69 -28.16 -3.94 2.79
N ARG A 70 -27.29 -3.41 3.65
CA ARG A 70 -26.86 -4.11 4.86
C ARG A 70 -28.08 -4.43 5.74
N PRO A 71 -28.26 -5.67 6.20
CA PRO A 71 -29.36 -6.00 7.11
C PRO A 71 -29.20 -5.27 8.44
N LYS A 72 -30.33 -4.94 9.09
CA LYS A 72 -30.31 -4.36 10.44
C LYS A 72 -29.70 -5.37 11.41
N LYS A 73 -28.82 -4.91 12.29
CA LYS A 73 -28.26 -5.76 13.36
C LYS A 73 -29.45 -6.29 14.19
N PRO A 74 -29.50 -7.61 14.49
CA PRO A 74 -30.53 -8.14 15.36
C PRO A 74 -30.47 -7.44 16.72
N ASP A 75 -31.62 -7.32 17.37
CA ASP A 75 -31.69 -6.85 18.75
C ASP A 75 -30.77 -7.74 19.60
N PRO A 76 -29.83 -7.19 20.39
CA PRO A 76 -29.00 -7.98 21.29
C PRO A 76 -29.81 -8.80 22.32
N MET A 77 -31.13 -8.60 22.43
CA MET A 77 -32.01 -9.26 23.40
C MET A 77 -31.49 -9.11 24.83
N THR A 78 -30.81 -7.98 25.11
CA THR A 78 -30.28 -7.64 26.42
C THR A 78 -31.20 -6.63 27.08
N THR A 79 -31.84 -7.03 28.18
CA THR A 79 -32.85 -6.25 28.91
C THR A 79 -32.27 -5.03 29.65
N ASN A 80 -30.97 -4.71 29.51
CA ASN A 80 -30.28 -3.77 30.38
C ASN A 80 -29.48 -2.68 29.63
N VAL A 81 -30.06 -2.10 28.58
CA VAL A 81 -29.47 -0.93 27.89
C VAL A 81 -30.18 0.34 28.35
N ARG A 82 -29.55 1.10 29.25
CA ARG A 82 -29.96 2.49 29.52
C ARG A 82 -29.74 3.32 28.25
N PRO A 83 -30.73 4.09 27.75
CA PRO A 83 -30.49 5.01 26.65
C PRO A 83 -29.45 6.04 27.11
N ARG A 84 -28.29 6.11 26.44
CA ARG A 84 -27.38 7.25 26.63
C ARG A 84 -28.06 8.46 25.99
N GLY A 85 -28.23 9.51 26.81
CA GLY A 85 -29.04 10.68 26.52
C GLY A 85 -28.86 11.23 25.11
N GLY A 86 -30.00 11.52 24.48
CA GLY A 86 -30.06 12.26 23.23
C GLY A 86 -29.48 13.66 23.40
N ARG A 87 -28.76 14.09 22.37
CA ARG A 87 -28.68 15.49 21.98
C ARG A 87 -29.57 15.68 20.77
#